data_AF-A0A5S4EPY3-F1
#
_entry.id   AF-A0A5S4EPY3-F1
#
_cell.length_a   1.000
_cell.length_b   1.000
_cell.length_c   1.000
_cell.angle_alpha   90.00
_cell.angle_beta   90.00
_cell.angle_gamma   90.00
#
_symmetry.space_group_name_H-M   'P 1'
#
loop_
_entity.id
_entity.type
_entity.pdbx_description
1 polymer ?
#
loop_
_entity_poly.entity_id
_entity_poly.type
_entity_poly.pdbx_seq_one_letter_code
_entity_poly.pdbx_strand_id
1 'polypeptide(L)'
;MGSLSSESFDQFLESLKQAGVEISNECELRERLAEAQRWRFAFATLAANGRPLGIRFQDSSRGVNEADIHRTFARFQFPEILQTTFAASLRVEH
;
A
#
# COMPACT_ATOMS: atom_id res chain seq x y z
N MET A 1 23.01 18.83 0.51
CA MET A 1 22.13 18.67 -0.65
C MET A 1 21.05 17.65 -0.30
N GLY A 2 19.78 18.06 -0.30
CA GLY A 2 18.64 17.18 -0.64
C GLY A 2 18.18 16.07 0.32
N SER A 3 18.10 16.26 1.64
CA SER A 3 17.22 15.40 2.46
C SER A 3 15.76 15.83 2.27
N LEU A 4 15.18 15.49 1.11
CA LEU A 4 13.74 15.55 0.93
C LEU A 4 13.15 14.32 1.65
N SER A 5 12.67 14.56 2.86
CA SER A 5 11.58 13.82 3.51
C SER A 5 11.74 12.29 3.60
N SER A 6 12.32 11.81 4.71
CA SER A 6 12.39 10.39 5.09
C SER A 6 11.05 9.73 5.43
N GLU A 7 9.91 10.36 5.13
CA GLU A 7 8.60 9.70 5.10
C GLU A 7 8.42 9.01 3.74
N SER A 8 9.13 7.89 3.60
CA SER A 8 9.25 7.14 2.35
C SER A 8 8.13 6.12 2.19
N PHE A 9 7.78 5.78 0.94
CA PHE A 9 6.88 4.68 0.61
C PHE A 9 7.28 3.37 1.31
N ASP A 10 8.57 3.20 1.60
CA ASP A 10 9.08 2.06 2.36
C ASP A 10 8.45 1.95 3.77
N GLN A 11 8.40 3.04 4.53
CA GLN A 11 7.71 3.06 5.83
C GLN A 11 6.22 2.78 5.71
N PHE A 12 5.59 3.23 4.61
CA PHE A 12 4.19 2.95 4.34
C PHE A 12 3.97 1.44 4.10
N LEU A 13 4.79 0.81 3.25
CA LEU A 13 4.71 -0.63 2.99
C LEU A 13 5.02 -1.45 4.25
N GLU A 14 6.02 -1.05 5.04
CA GLU A 14 6.31 -1.65 6.34
C GLU A 14 5.11 -1.58 7.29
N SER A 15 4.44 -0.41 7.36
CA SER A 15 3.25 -0.23 8.19
C SER A 15 2.08 -1.10 7.73
N LEU A 16 1.88 -1.25 6.41
CA LEU A 16 0.87 -2.17 5.87
C LEU A 16 1.15 -3.63 6.27
N LYS A 17 2.41 -4.07 6.17
CA LYS A 17 2.81 -5.42 6.61
C LYS A 17 2.61 -5.62 8.11
N GLN A 18 2.95 -4.62 8.93
CA GLN A 18 2.68 -4.64 10.37
C GLN A 18 1.17 -4.71 10.67
N ALA A 19 0.35 -4.10 9.83
CA ALA A 19 -1.11 -4.19 9.90
C ALA A 19 -1.68 -5.54 9.41
N GLY A 20 -0.83 -6.47 8.96
CA GLY A 20 -1.26 -7.79 8.47
C GLY A 20 -1.59 -7.83 6.98
N VAL A 21 -1.17 -6.84 6.19
CA VAL A 21 -1.32 -6.89 4.73
C VAL A 21 -0.13 -7.62 4.11
N GLU A 22 -0.42 -8.70 3.38
CA GLU A 22 0.58 -9.39 2.57
C GLU A 22 0.64 -8.76 1.16
N ILE A 23 1.85 -8.51 0.66
CA ILE A 23 2.08 -7.88 -0.63
C ILE A 23 2.79 -8.88 -1.54
N SER A 24 2.09 -9.34 -2.57
CA SER A 24 2.70 -10.15 -3.62
C SER A 24 3.54 -9.27 -4.55
N ASN A 25 4.71 -9.78 -4.93
CA ASN A 25 5.65 -9.09 -5.81
C ASN A 25 6.07 -7.68 -5.30
N GLU A 26 6.40 -7.59 -4.00
CA GLU A 26 6.78 -6.33 -3.32
C GLU A 26 7.96 -5.62 -3.99
N CYS A 27 8.95 -6.36 -4.54
CA CYS A 27 10.08 -5.78 -5.27
C CYS A 27 9.60 -4.88 -6.42
N GLU A 28 8.72 -5.40 -7.27
CA GLU A 28 8.19 -4.68 -8.42
C GLU A 28 7.35 -3.47 -7.97
N LEU A 29 6.57 -3.61 -6.89
CA LEU A 29 5.85 -2.48 -6.29
C LEU A 29 6.82 -1.38 -5.85
N ARG A 30 7.88 -1.74 -5.12
CA ARG A 30 8.90 -0.79 -4.64
C ARG A 30 9.61 -0.11 -5.79
N GLU A 31 9.97 -0.84 -6.85
CA GLU A 31 10.59 -0.29 -8.05
C GLU A 31 9.68 0.77 -8.70
N ARG A 32 8.41 0.44 -8.97
CA ARG A 32 7.45 1.40 -9.56
C ARG A 32 7.19 2.61 -8.67
N LEU A 33 7.18 2.43 -7.35
CA LEU A 33 7.03 3.52 -6.39
C LEU A 33 8.27 4.43 -6.33
N ALA A 34 9.46 3.86 -6.44
CA ALA A 34 10.72 4.59 -6.47
C ALA A 34 10.93 5.32 -7.81
N GLU A 35 10.52 4.73 -8.93
CA GLU A 35 10.55 5.34 -10.26
C GLU A 35 9.55 6.52 -10.36
N ALA A 36 8.42 6.44 -9.67
CA ALA A 36 7.40 7.48 -9.72
C ALA A 36 7.79 8.70 -8.88
N GLN A 37 7.87 9.88 -9.52
CA GLN A 37 8.01 11.16 -8.82
C GLN A 37 6.90 11.41 -7.79
N ARG A 38 5.73 10.78 -7.99
CA ARG A 38 4.59 10.80 -7.06
C ARG A 38 4.17 9.38 -6.69
N TRP A 39 4.96 8.72 -5.84
CA TRP A 39 4.70 7.36 -5.38
C TRP A 39 3.27 7.15 -4.84
N ARG A 40 2.65 8.14 -4.19
CA ARG A 40 1.26 8.04 -3.68
C ARG A 40 0.24 7.78 -4.80
N PHE A 41 0.41 8.45 -5.95
CA PHE A 41 -0.45 8.25 -7.11
C PHE A 41 -0.16 6.92 -7.78
N ALA A 42 1.12 6.57 -7.92
CA ALA A 42 1.52 5.26 -8.44
C ALA A 42 0.95 4.13 -7.59
N PHE A 43 1.01 4.24 -6.25
CA PHE A 43 0.40 3.28 -5.34
C PHE A 43 -1.10 3.16 -5.57
N ALA A 44 -1.84 4.27 -5.64
CA ALA A 44 -3.28 4.25 -5.91
C ALA A 44 -3.61 3.51 -7.22
N THR A 45 -2.83 3.77 -8.27
CA THR A 45 -2.97 3.09 -9.55
C THR A 45 -2.60 1.62 -9.46
N LEU A 46 -1.53 1.25 -8.76
CA LEU A 46 -1.07 -0.14 -8.58
C LEU A 46 -1.98 -0.95 -7.64
N ALA A 47 -2.60 -0.32 -6.65
CA ALA A 47 -3.62 -0.96 -5.83
C ALA A 47 -4.84 -1.39 -6.67
N ALA A 48 -5.24 -0.55 -7.65
CA ALA A 48 -6.34 -0.86 -8.54
C ALA A 48 -5.94 -1.71 -9.78
N ASN A 49 -4.74 -1.49 -10.34
CA ASN A 49 -4.27 -2.03 -11.62
C ASN A 49 -2.94 -2.82 -11.49
N GLY A 50 -2.56 -3.26 -10.29
CA GLY A 50 -1.31 -3.99 -10.05
C GLY A 50 -1.38 -5.46 -10.46
N ARG A 51 -2.58 -6.00 -10.68
CA ARG A 51 -2.84 -7.38 -11.13
C ARG A 51 -1.98 -7.81 -12.34
N PRO A 52 -1.87 -7.06 -13.44
CA PRO A 52 -0.98 -7.39 -14.57
C PRO A 52 0.51 -7.46 -14.22
N LEU A 53 0.95 -6.76 -13.18
CA LEU A 53 2.35 -6.78 -12.69
C LEU A 53 2.58 -7.86 -11.62
N GLY A 54 1.57 -8.69 -11.35
CA GLY A 54 1.61 -9.66 -10.25
C GLY A 54 1.56 -9.04 -8.86
N ILE A 55 1.30 -7.72 -8.76
CA ILE A 55 1.18 -7.01 -7.49
C ILE A 55 -0.23 -7.19 -6.98
N ARG A 56 -0.35 -7.82 -5.80
CA ARG A 56 -1.63 -8.01 -5.11
C ARG A 56 -1.44 -7.74 -3.62
N PHE A 57 -2.51 -7.24 -3.01
CA PHE A 57 -2.58 -6.98 -1.57
C PHE A 57 -3.59 -7.97 -1.02
N GLN A 58 -3.19 -8.74 -0.02
CA GLN A 58 -3.98 -9.84 0.52
C GLN A 58 -4.00 -9.77 2.04
N ASP A 59 -5.04 -10.33 2.64
CA ASP A 59 -5.08 -10.57 4.08
C ASP A 59 -4.01 -11.61 4.45
N SER A 60 -3.09 -11.27 5.36
CA SER A 60 -2.21 -12.28 5.93
C SER A 60 -3.05 -13.23 6.78
N SER A 61 -2.79 -14.54 6.80
CA SER A 61 -3.58 -15.54 7.56
C SER A 61 -3.79 -15.28 9.07
N ARG A 62 -3.17 -14.24 9.66
CA ARG A 62 -3.43 -13.75 11.02
C ARG A 62 -4.58 -12.73 11.12
N GLY A 63 -5.16 -12.32 9.99
CA GLY A 63 -6.15 -11.25 9.89
C GLY A 63 -5.52 -9.86 9.81
N VAL A 64 -6.08 -9.02 8.96
CA VAL A 64 -5.71 -7.61 8.83
C VAL A 64 -6.30 -6.77 9.94
N ASN A 65 -5.48 -5.89 10.50
CA ASN A 65 -5.92 -4.84 11.41
C ASN A 65 -6.34 -3.62 10.60
N GLU A 66 -7.62 -3.58 10.22
CA GLU A 66 -8.20 -2.47 9.46
C GLU A 66 -7.96 -1.11 10.12
N ALA A 67 -7.97 -1.02 11.45
CA ALA A 67 -7.71 0.23 12.16
C ALA A 67 -6.28 0.73 11.92
N ASP A 68 -5.28 -0.16 11.90
CA ASP A 68 -3.89 0.19 11.58
C ASP A 68 -3.71 0.52 10.10
N ILE A 69 -4.41 -0.16 9.20
CA ILE A 69 -4.47 0.20 7.77
C ILE A 69 -5.01 1.63 7.64
N HIS A 70 -6.20 1.91 8.16
CA HIS A 70 -6.81 3.24 8.13
C HIS A 70 -5.89 4.31 8.73
N ARG A 71 -5.28 4.03 9.88
CA ARG A 71 -4.32 4.94 10.53
C ARG A 71 -3.11 5.21 9.65
N THR A 72 -2.58 4.17 9.01
CA THR A 72 -1.45 4.28 8.07
C THR A 72 -1.84 5.16 6.90
N PHE A 73 -2.92 4.84 6.19
CA PHE A 73 -3.37 5.65 5.05
C PHE A 73 -3.67 7.11 5.43
N ALA A 74 -4.29 7.36 6.58
CA ALA A 74 -4.53 8.71 7.09
C ALA A 74 -3.21 9.45 7.38
N ARG A 75 -2.24 8.78 7.99
CA ARG A 75 -0.89 9.34 8.26
C ARG A 75 -0.19 9.77 6.97
N PHE A 76 -0.32 8.98 5.90
CA PHE A 76 0.27 9.28 4.60
C PHE A 76 -0.61 10.16 3.69
N GLN A 77 -1.69 10.73 4.24
CA GLN A 77 -2.61 11.66 3.57
C GLN A 77 -3.32 11.06 2.33
N PHE A 78 -3.59 9.76 2.34
CA PHE A 78 -4.40 9.15 1.30
C PHE A 78 -5.89 9.44 1.50
N PRO A 79 -6.64 9.65 0.41
CA PRO A 79 -8.07 9.96 0.49
C PRO A 79 -8.84 8.74 1.03
N GLU A 80 -9.86 8.99 1.87
CA GLU A 80 -10.66 7.95 2.52
C GLU A 80 -11.27 6.94 1.54
N ILE A 81 -11.70 7.41 0.35
CA ILE A 81 -12.25 6.55 -0.70
C ILE A 81 -11.27 5.43 -1.08
N LEU A 82 -9.97 5.73 -1.18
CA LEU A 82 -8.96 4.76 -1.54
C LEU A 82 -8.74 3.76 -0.40
N GLN A 83 -8.79 4.21 0.84
CA GLN A 83 -8.67 3.35 2.02
C GLN A 83 -9.81 2.33 2.05
N THR A 84 -11.04 2.81 1.86
CA THR A 84 -12.24 1.97 1.86
C THR A 84 -12.23 0.98 0.70
N THR A 85 -11.86 1.41 -0.52
CA THR A 85 -11.74 0.51 -1.67
C THR A 85 -10.62 -0.52 -1.48
N PHE A 86 -9.50 -0.13 -0.86
CA PHE A 86 -8.40 -1.02 -0.56
C PHE A 86 -8.79 -2.08 0.48
N ALA A 87 -9.36 -1.66 1.62
CA ALA A 87 -9.85 -2.56 2.66
C ALA A 87 -10.95 -3.51 2.14
N ALA A 88 -11.85 -3.02 1.28
CA ALA A 88 -12.83 -3.86 0.61
C ALA A 88 -12.19 -4.89 -0.33
N SER A 89 -11.14 -4.49 -1.07
CA SER A 89 -10.43 -5.39 -1.99
C SER A 89 -9.70 -6.53 -1.24
N LEU A 90 -9.16 -6.26 -0.04
CA LEU A 90 -8.55 -7.28 0.83
C LEU A 90 -9.55 -8.37 1.26
N ARG A 91 -10.81 -7.98 1.53
CA ARG A 91 -11.86 -8.91 1.98
C ARG A 91 -12.46 -9.79 0.87
N VAL A 92 -12.32 -9.37 -0.39
CA VAL A 92 -12.97 -10.04 -1.54
C VAL A 92 -12.14 -11.20 -2.09
N GLU A 93 -10.85 -11.31 -1.77
CA GLU A 93 -9.99 -12.41 -2.25
C GLU A 93 -10.04 -13.69 -1.37
N HIS A 94 -11.09 -13.90 -0.57
CA HIS A 94 -11.26 -15.06 0.30
C HIS A 94 -12.25 -16.12 -0.24
#